data_AF-A0A8J8FL52-F1
#
_entry.id   AF-A0A8J8FL52-F1
#
_cell.length_a   1.000
_cell.length_b   1.000
_cell.length_c   1.000
_cell.angle_alpha   90.00
_cell.angle_beta   90.00
_cell.angle_gamma   90.00
#
_symmetry.space_group_name_H-M   'P 1'
#
loop_
_entity.id
_entity.type
_entity.pdbx_description
1 polymer ?
#
loop_
_entity_poly.entity_id
_entity_poly.type
_entity_poly.pdbx_seq_one_letter_code
_entity_poly.pdbx_strand_id
1 'polypeptide(L)'
;MKKTKQLFAALTLMTLGQGSAHADYTLNLMKGVTDLSNEVYDLHMLILWICVFIGIAVFGTMFYSIYFHRKSMGHKAEQFHENTTVEIIWTIIPTVILIAMAIPATKSLMDMDNVQDSDMSIKVTGWQWKWEYEYLDNGIHFFSSL
;
A
#
# COMPACT_ATOMS: atom_id res chain seq x y z
N MET A 1 -12.89 -34.01 -45.32
CA MET A 1 -11.56 -33.86 -44.64
C MET A 1 -10.97 -32.46 -44.73
N LYS A 2 -11.07 -31.72 -45.85
CA LYS A 2 -10.47 -30.36 -45.97
C LYS A 2 -11.15 -29.30 -45.09
N LYS A 3 -12.50 -29.26 -45.03
CA LYS A 3 -13.24 -28.30 -44.20
C LYS A 3 -12.98 -28.46 -42.70
N THR A 4 -12.88 -29.70 -42.21
CA THR A 4 -12.61 -29.99 -40.79
C THR A 4 -11.22 -29.51 -40.37
N LYS A 5 -10.22 -29.65 -41.24
CA LYS A 5 -8.86 -29.12 -41.00
C LYS A 5 -8.81 -27.60 -41.03
N GLN A 6 -9.59 -26.96 -41.90
CA GLN A 6 -9.71 -25.49 -41.94
C GLN A 6 -10.41 -24.93 -40.70
N LEU A 7 -11.44 -25.62 -40.20
CA LEU A 7 -12.12 -25.23 -38.96
C LEU A 7 -11.21 -25.37 -37.74
N PHE A 8 -10.43 -26.46 -37.67
CA PHE A 8 -9.43 -26.63 -36.61
C PHE A 8 -8.33 -25.57 -36.68
N ALA A 9 -7.82 -25.28 -37.88
CA ALA A 9 -6.81 -24.23 -38.07
C ALA A 9 -7.35 -22.84 -37.69
N ALA A 10 -8.59 -22.51 -38.07
CA ALA A 10 -9.23 -21.25 -37.69
C ALA A 10 -9.44 -21.14 -36.17
N LEU A 11 -9.85 -22.23 -35.52
CA LEU A 11 -10.03 -22.27 -34.07
C LEU A 11 -8.69 -22.10 -33.34
N THR A 12 -7.62 -22.72 -33.86
CA THR A 12 -6.27 -22.61 -33.31
C THR A 12 -5.71 -21.19 -33.49
N LEU A 13 -6.01 -20.54 -34.63
CA LEU A 13 -5.64 -19.15 -34.89
C LEU A 13 -6.38 -18.18 -33.97
N MET A 14 -7.67 -18.43 -33.69
CA MET A 14 -8.46 -17.63 -32.75
C MET A 14 -7.93 -17.76 -31.32
N THR A 15 -7.53 -18.97 -30.88
CA THR A 15 -6.95 -19.17 -29.55
C THR A 15 -5.55 -18.56 -29.40
N LEU A 16 -4.76 -18.53 -30.48
CA LEU A 16 -3.42 -17.91 -30.48
C LEU A 16 -3.48 -16.38 -30.64
N GLY A 17 -4.57 -15.84 -31.18
CA GLY A 17 -4.80 -14.40 -31.35
C GLY A 17 -5.43 -13.70 -30.15
N GLN A 18 -5.79 -14.43 -29.09
CA GLN A 18 -6.26 -13.80 -27.85
C GLN A 18 -5.05 -13.26 -27.07
N GLY A 19 -4.66 -12.02 -27.36
CA GLY A 19 -3.78 -11.27 -26.47
C GLY A 19 -4.40 -11.23 -25.08
N SER A 20 -3.62 -11.54 -24.05
CA SER A 20 -4.07 -11.38 -22.67
C SER A 20 -4.45 -9.92 -22.46
N ALA A 21 -5.73 -9.66 -22.23
CA ALA A 21 -6.18 -8.37 -21.72
C ALA A 21 -5.61 -8.25 -20.31
N HIS A 22 -4.46 -7.59 -20.17
CA HIS A 22 -3.94 -7.17 -18.88
C HIS A 22 -4.86 -6.06 -18.39
N ALA A 23 -5.80 -6.40 -17.51
CA ALA A 23 -6.43 -5.38 -16.68
C ALA A 23 -5.32 -4.63 -15.93
N ASP A 24 -5.48 -3.33 -15.74
CA ASP A 24 -4.58 -2.52 -14.94
C ASP A 24 -4.73 -2.96 -13.47
N TYR A 25 -3.99 -4.00 -13.07
CA TYR A 25 -3.92 -4.50 -11.70
C TYR A 25 -2.99 -3.60 -10.87
N THR A 26 -3.25 -2.30 -10.87
CA THR A 26 -2.57 -1.36 -10.00
C THR A 26 -3.04 -1.62 -8.57
N LEU A 27 -2.27 -2.42 -7.82
CA LEU A 27 -2.54 -2.79 -6.43
C LEU A 27 -1.98 -1.79 -5.41
N ASN A 28 -1.32 -0.73 -5.89
CA ASN A 28 -0.67 0.28 -5.06
C ASN A 28 -1.41 1.63 -5.16
N LEU A 29 -1.07 2.57 -4.28
CA LEU A 29 -1.54 3.95 -4.37
C LEU A 29 -1.13 4.58 -5.71
N MET A 30 -1.99 5.47 -6.21
CA MET A 30 -1.64 6.31 -7.35
C MET A 30 -0.48 7.22 -6.96
N LYS A 31 0.55 7.28 -7.81
CA LYS A 31 1.64 8.23 -7.62
C LYS A 31 1.12 9.64 -7.88
N GLY A 32 1.21 10.51 -6.88
CA GLY A 32 0.72 11.87 -7.00
C GLY A 32 1.61 12.75 -7.89
N VAL A 33 1.03 13.87 -8.30
CA VAL A 33 1.67 14.86 -9.19
C VAL A 33 2.32 16.01 -8.43
N THR A 34 2.10 16.12 -7.11
CA THR A 34 2.68 17.14 -6.24
C THR A 34 3.84 16.57 -5.43
N ASP A 35 4.78 17.42 -5.02
CA ASP A 35 5.92 17.01 -4.20
C ASP A 35 5.47 16.38 -2.88
N LEU A 36 4.49 17.01 -2.20
CA LEU A 36 3.88 16.48 -0.99
C LEU A 36 3.29 15.08 -1.20
N SER A 37 2.59 14.85 -2.31
CA SER A 37 2.01 13.54 -2.57
C SER A 37 3.05 12.47 -2.88
N ASN A 38 4.20 12.85 -3.46
CA ASN A 38 5.34 11.94 -3.62
C ASN A 38 5.96 11.59 -2.26
N GLU A 39 6.09 12.55 -1.36
CA GLU A 39 6.60 12.31 -0.01
C GLU A 39 5.68 11.35 0.78
N VAL A 40 4.36 11.55 0.72
CA VAL A 40 3.37 10.63 1.32
C VAL A 40 3.45 9.23 0.69
N TYR A 41 3.65 9.14 -0.63
CA TYR A 41 3.82 7.87 -1.32
C TYR A 41 5.09 7.13 -0.86
N ASP A 42 6.22 7.84 -0.72
CA ASP A 42 7.48 7.26 -0.27
C ASP A 42 7.39 6.80 1.20
N LEU A 43 6.72 7.58 2.06
CA LEU A 43 6.41 7.16 3.43
C LEU A 43 5.56 5.90 3.46
N HIS A 44 4.51 5.83 2.64
CA HIS A 44 3.68 4.65 2.51
C HIS A 44 4.51 3.42 2.12
N MET A 45 5.37 3.57 1.11
CA MET A 45 6.23 2.47 0.64
C MET A 45 7.23 2.04 1.72
N LEU A 46 7.81 2.97 2.46
CA LEU A 46 8.73 2.68 3.57
C LEU A 46 8.03 1.86 4.65
N ILE A 47 6.86 2.29 5.11
CA ILE A 47 6.09 1.59 6.15
C ILE A 47 5.64 0.22 5.65
N LEU A 48 5.19 0.13 4.40
CA LEU A 48 4.80 -1.13 3.78
C LEU A 48 5.96 -2.14 3.79
N TRP A 49 7.17 -1.72 3.42
CA TRP A 49 8.34 -2.59 3.46
C TRP A 49 8.69 -3.04 4.88
N ILE A 50 8.60 -2.16 5.88
CA ILE A 50 8.78 -2.53 7.29
C ILE A 50 7.77 -3.62 7.69
N CYS A 51 6.49 -3.46 7.34
CA CYS A 51 5.45 -4.46 7.58
C CYS A 51 5.76 -5.80 6.90
N VAL A 52 6.27 -5.78 5.66
CA VAL A 52 6.68 -6.99 4.92
C VAL A 52 7.83 -7.70 5.64
N PHE A 53 8.87 -6.98 6.08
CA PHE A 53 9.99 -7.58 6.80
C PHE A 53 9.55 -8.20 8.14
N ILE A 54 8.71 -7.51 8.91
CA ILE A 54 8.15 -8.06 10.15
C ILE A 54 7.29 -9.28 9.85
N GLY A 55 6.46 -9.22 8.79
CA GLY A 55 5.65 -10.35 8.33
C GLY A 55 6.52 -11.57 8.03
N ILE A 56 7.58 -11.41 7.24
CA ILE A 56 8.53 -12.49 6.92
C ILE A 56 9.17 -13.05 8.21
N ALA A 57 9.56 -12.20 9.16
CA ALA A 57 10.14 -12.66 10.42
C ALA A 57 9.15 -13.49 11.26
N VAL A 58 7.90 -13.04 11.37
CA VAL A 58 6.83 -13.73 12.11
C VAL A 58 6.47 -15.05 11.42
N PHE A 59 6.16 -15.02 10.13
CA PHE A 59 5.83 -16.22 9.36
C PHE A 59 7.01 -17.20 9.32
N GLY A 60 8.24 -16.70 9.17
CA GLY A 60 9.45 -17.51 9.22
C GLY A 60 9.62 -18.23 10.56
N THR A 61 9.46 -17.51 11.68
CA THR A 61 9.54 -18.09 13.03
C THR A 61 8.43 -19.12 13.25
N MET A 62 7.22 -18.84 12.75
CA MET A 62 6.09 -19.76 12.84
C MET A 62 6.33 -21.04 12.03
N PHE A 63 6.75 -20.94 10.76
CA PHE A 63 7.07 -22.11 9.93
C PHE A 63 8.23 -22.92 10.50
N TYR A 64 9.27 -22.25 11.00
CA TYR A 64 10.38 -22.89 11.69
C TYR A 64 9.89 -23.68 12.90
N SER A 65 9.06 -23.07 13.76
CA SER A 65 8.50 -23.71 14.94
C SER A 65 7.68 -24.95 14.59
N ILE A 66 6.78 -24.84 13.60
CA ILE A 66 5.93 -25.95 13.16
C ILE A 66 6.76 -27.11 12.60
N TYR A 67 7.81 -26.82 11.82
CA TYR A 67 8.62 -27.85 11.19
C TYR A 67 9.54 -28.56 12.20
N PHE A 68 10.26 -27.81 13.03
CA PHE A 68 11.26 -28.36 13.95
C PHE A 68 10.68 -28.92 15.25
N HIS A 69 9.60 -28.35 15.79
CA HIS A 69 9.01 -28.79 17.06
C HIS A 69 7.82 -29.73 16.89
N ARG A 70 7.68 -30.37 15.71
CA ARG A 70 6.57 -31.28 15.43
C ARG A 70 6.67 -32.54 16.29
N LYS A 71 5.54 -32.94 16.90
CA LYS A 71 5.41 -34.18 17.69
C LYS A 71 5.89 -35.44 16.96
N SER A 72 5.73 -35.51 15.63
CA SER A 72 6.17 -36.64 14.83
C SER A 72 7.69 -36.85 14.81
N MET A 73 8.47 -35.82 15.13
CA MET A 73 9.94 -35.88 15.21
C MET A 73 10.43 -36.24 16.62
N GLY A 74 9.53 -36.62 17.53
CA GLY A 74 9.89 -37.03 18.89
C GLY A 74 10.16 -35.86 19.86
N HIS A 75 9.85 -34.62 19.46
CA HIS A 75 10.02 -33.45 20.32
C HIS A 75 9.07 -33.52 21.52
N LYS A 76 9.62 -33.36 22.73
CA LYS A 76 8.85 -33.20 23.97
C LYS A 76 8.69 -31.71 24.25
N ALA A 77 7.50 -31.30 24.65
CA ALA A 77 7.23 -29.91 25.01
C ALA A 77 7.93 -29.58 26.34
N GLU A 78 8.79 -28.56 26.31
CA GLU A 78 9.37 -27.97 27.51
C GLU A 78 8.29 -27.19 28.29
N GLN A 79 8.38 -27.18 29.62
CA GLN A 79 7.45 -26.48 30.52
C GLN A 79 8.13 -25.23 31.08
N PHE A 80 8.28 -24.20 30.26
CA PHE A 80 8.70 -22.87 30.69
C PHE A 80 7.50 -21.91 30.59
N HIS A 81 7.42 -20.95 31.52
CA HIS A 81 6.29 -20.02 31.59
C HIS A 81 6.65 -18.58 31.25
N GLU A 82 7.90 -18.17 31.46
CA GLU A 82 8.32 -16.79 31.22
C GLU A 82 9.79 -16.72 30.86
N ASN A 83 10.15 -15.67 30.12
CA ASN A 83 11.53 -15.28 29.90
C ASN A 83 11.60 -13.76 29.82
N THR A 84 11.86 -13.14 30.96
CA THR A 84 11.91 -11.67 31.09
C THR A 84 12.87 -11.02 30.10
N THR A 85 13.99 -11.68 29.78
CA THR A 85 14.95 -11.15 28.80
C THR A 85 14.34 -11.07 27.41
N VAL A 86 13.65 -12.13 26.97
CA VAL A 86 13.00 -12.16 25.65
C VAL A 86 11.83 -11.18 25.60
N GLU A 87 11.07 -11.08 26.69
CA GLU A 87 9.97 -10.14 26.85
C GLU A 87 10.40 -8.68 26.70
N ILE A 88 11.51 -8.31 27.34
CA ILE A 88 12.08 -6.97 27.23
C ILE A 88 12.52 -6.70 25.79
N ILE A 89 13.21 -7.64 25.14
CA ILE A 89 13.72 -7.48 23.78
C ILE A 89 12.56 -7.25 22.79
N TRP A 90 11.52 -8.08 22.82
CA TRP A 90 10.40 -7.94 21.89
C TRP A 90 9.51 -6.72 22.18
N THR A 91 9.66 -6.07 23.33
CA THR A 91 8.87 -4.87 23.68
C THR A 91 9.63 -3.63 23.24
N ILE A 92 10.94 -3.60 23.46
CA ILE A 92 11.80 -2.48 23.08
C ILE A 92 11.90 -2.36 21.56
N ILE A 93 12.11 -3.46 20.84
CA ILE A 93 12.31 -3.42 19.38
C ILE A 93 11.13 -2.76 18.65
N PRO A 94 9.87 -3.19 18.83
CA PRO A 94 8.72 -2.53 18.19
C PRO A 94 8.56 -1.07 18.62
N THR A 95 8.83 -0.76 19.89
CA THR A 95 8.75 0.62 20.40
C THR A 95 9.73 1.53 19.67
N VAL A 96 10.99 1.09 19.50
CA VAL A 96 12.02 1.86 18.77
C VAL A 96 11.65 2.04 17.30
N ILE A 97 11.12 0.99 16.65
CA ILE A 97 10.67 1.06 15.25
C ILE A 97 9.58 2.14 15.09
N LEU A 98 8.59 2.18 15.98
CA LEU A 98 7.53 3.19 15.94
C LEU A 98 8.06 4.62 16.12
N ILE A 99 8.96 4.83 17.08
CA ILE A 99 9.57 6.15 17.32
C ILE A 99 10.35 6.61 16.08
N ALA A 100 11.12 5.71 15.46
CA ALA A 100 11.88 6.03 14.25
C ALA A 100 10.98 6.45 13.07
N MET A 101 9.82 5.79 12.91
CA MET A 101 8.85 6.14 11.86
C MET A 101 8.07 7.42 12.15
N ALA A 102 7.93 7.82 13.41
CA ALA A 102 7.21 9.03 13.78
C ALA A 102 7.89 10.30 13.26
N ILE A 103 9.23 10.36 13.28
CA ILE A 103 10.00 11.54 12.84
C ILE A 103 9.68 11.96 11.40
N PRO A 104 9.86 11.10 10.38
CA PRO A 104 9.57 11.49 8.99
C PRO A 104 8.07 11.74 8.78
N ALA A 105 7.19 10.97 9.43
CA ALA A 105 5.74 11.16 9.34
C ALA A 105 5.29 12.54 9.89
N THR A 106 5.86 12.98 11.01
CA THR A 106 5.57 14.31 11.57
C THR A 106 6.06 15.42 10.66
N LYS A 107 7.25 15.27 10.05
CA LYS A 107 7.76 16.27 9.11
C LYS A 107 6.81 16.46 7.91
N SER A 108 6.40 15.37 7.26
CA SER A 108 5.50 15.48 6.11
C SER A 108 4.11 16.00 6.49
N LEU A 109 3.64 15.76 7.72
CA LEU A 109 2.42 16.35 8.25
C LEU A 109 2.56 17.88 8.42
N MET A 110 3.68 18.34 8.95
CA MET A 110 3.95 19.78 9.06
C MET A 110 4.01 20.46 7.70
N ASP A 111 4.61 19.80 6.70
CA ASP A 111 4.70 20.31 5.34
C ASP A 111 3.31 20.36 4.65
N MET A 112 2.42 19.42 4.99
CA MET A 112 1.02 19.44 4.52
C MET A 112 0.18 20.56 5.13
N ASP A 113 0.41 20.89 6.41
CA ASP A 113 -0.32 21.96 7.10
C ASP A 113 0.23 23.37 6.76
N ASN A 114 1.37 23.46 6.08
CA ASN A 114 1.94 24.73 5.68
C ASN A 114 1.22 25.33 4.46
N VAL A 115 0.28 26.24 4.73
CA VAL A 115 -0.52 26.93 3.72
C VAL A 115 -0.10 28.39 3.48
N GLN A 116 1.10 28.78 3.94
CA GLN A 116 1.60 30.14 3.74
C GLN A 116 2.02 30.37 2.28
N ASP A 117 1.95 31.64 1.84
CA ASP A 117 2.43 32.08 0.52
C ASP A 117 1.80 31.37 -0.69
N SER A 118 0.47 31.23 -0.70
CA SER A 118 -0.24 30.67 -1.86
C SER A 118 -0.22 31.62 -3.06
N ASP A 119 0.22 31.14 -4.22
CA ASP A 119 0.15 31.88 -5.50
C ASP A 119 -1.30 32.08 -6.00
N MET A 120 -2.23 31.24 -5.57
CA MET A 120 -3.64 31.28 -5.98
C MET A 120 -4.56 30.76 -4.88
N SER A 121 -5.62 31.52 -4.59
CA SER A 121 -6.64 31.12 -3.61
C SER A 121 -7.96 30.73 -4.28
N ILE A 122 -8.39 29.48 -4.07
CA ILE A 122 -9.67 28.96 -4.57
C ILE A 122 -10.56 28.57 -3.39
N LYS A 123 -11.77 29.12 -3.34
CA LYS A 123 -12.82 28.71 -2.40
C LYS A 123 -13.71 27.66 -3.06
N VAL A 124 -13.80 26.48 -2.46
CA VAL A 124 -14.63 25.36 -2.94
C VAL A 124 -15.83 25.18 -2.02
N THR A 125 -17.05 25.31 -2.56
CA THR A 125 -18.30 25.11 -1.81
C THR A 125 -19.00 23.84 -2.27
N GLY A 126 -19.25 22.93 -1.32
CA GLY A 126 -19.95 21.68 -1.57
C GLY A 126 -21.48 21.86 -1.51
N TRP A 127 -22.16 21.41 -2.56
CA TRP A 127 -23.61 21.38 -2.67
C TRP A 127 -24.09 19.94 -2.88
N GLN A 128 -25.40 19.70 -2.80
CA GLN A 128 -25.97 18.40 -3.14
C GLN A 128 -25.62 18.01 -4.59
N TRP A 129 -24.73 17.02 -4.72
CA TRP A 129 -24.21 16.47 -5.99
C TRP A 129 -23.56 17.48 -6.95
N LYS A 130 -23.02 18.59 -6.44
CA LYS A 130 -22.26 19.56 -7.25
C LYS A 130 -21.23 20.30 -6.41
N TRP A 131 -20.21 20.83 -7.07
CA TRP A 131 -19.17 21.64 -6.45
C TRP A 131 -19.13 23.01 -7.11
N GLU A 132 -19.00 24.06 -6.31
CA GLU A 132 -18.82 25.43 -6.77
C GLU A 132 -17.37 25.86 -6.50
N TYR A 133 -16.73 26.45 -7.51
CA TYR A 133 -15.35 26.92 -7.44
C TYR A 133 -15.33 28.43 -7.65
N GLU A 134 -14.72 29.16 -6.72
CA GLU A 134 -14.54 30.61 -6.78
C GLU A 134 -13.06 30.97 -6.65
N TYR A 135 -12.51 31.60 -7.70
CA TYR A 135 -11.13 32.09 -7.74
C TYR A 135 -11.13 33.50 -7.14
N LEU A 136 -10.66 33.63 -5.89
CA LEU A 136 -10.81 34.85 -5.10
C LEU A 136 -10.09 36.05 -5.73
N ASP A 137 -8.96 35.80 -6.40
CA ASP A 137 -8.11 36.85 -6.98
C ASP A 137 -8.54 37.28 -8.40
N ASN A 138 -9.27 36.42 -9.11
CA ASN A 138 -9.57 36.59 -10.55
C ASN A 138 -11.06 36.86 -10.84
N GLY A 139 -11.94 36.78 -9.84
CA GLY A 139 -13.38 37.01 -9.99
C GLY A 139 -14.13 35.94 -10.80
N ILE A 140 -13.48 34.81 -11.10
CA ILE A 140 -14.05 33.68 -11.85
C ILE A 140 -14.81 32.76 -10.88
N HIS A 141 -16.07 32.46 -11.18
CA HIS A 141 -16.89 31.51 -10.42
C HIS A 141 -17.72 30.60 -11.34
N PHE A 142 -17.78 29.30 -11.04
CA PHE A 142 -18.57 28.35 -11.82
C PHE A 142 -18.96 27.11 -11.00
N PHE A 143 -19.98 26.40 -11.49
CA PHE A 143 -20.43 25.11 -10.95
C PHE A 143 -19.88 23.94 -11.77
N SER A 144 -19.45 22.90 -11.09
CA SER A 144 -19.16 21.57 -11.63
C SER A 144 -20.24 20.60 -11.15
N SER A 145 -21.17 20.25 -12.04
CA SER A 145 -22.11 19.14 -11.87
C SER A 145 -21.61 17.95 -12.68
N LEU A 146 -21.38 16.82 -12.01
CA LEU A 146 -20.97 15.56 -12.63
C LEU A 146 -22.21 14.71 -12.94
#